data_AF-A0A2U9S3P5-F1
#
_entry.id   AF-A0A2U9S3P5-F1
#
_cell.length_a   1.000
_cell.length_b   1.000
_cell.length_c   1.000
_cell.angle_alpha   90.00
_cell.angle_beta   90.00
_cell.angle_gamma   90.00
#
_symmetry.space_group_name_H-M   'P 1'
#
loop_
_entity.id
_entity.type
_entity.pdbx_description
1 polymer ?
#
loop_
_entity_poly.entity_id
_entity_poly.type
_entity_poly.pdbx_seq_one_letter_code
_entity_poly.pdbx_strand_id
1 'polypeptide(L)' 'MHAIGRGMAMMRIVNLGRTGIFVAMRGGVLTSLGGRTHWRSAEEVRRAAQAENIAVSDFVVRTLP' A
#
# COMPACT_ATOMS: atom_id res chain seq x y z
N MET A 1 32.00 -3.00 -7.24
CA MET A 1 31.32 -1.76 -7.66
C MET A 1 30.03 -1.61 -6.87
N HIS A 2 29.91 -0.49 -6.16
CA HIS A 2 28.77 0.16 -5.51
C HIS A 2 27.46 -0.60 -5.21
N ALA A 3 27.10 -0.56 -3.92
CA ALA A 3 25.81 -0.93 -3.36
C ALA A 3 24.64 -0.14 -3.96
N ILE A 4 23.55 -0.84 -4.31
CA ILE A 4 22.18 -0.32 -4.15
C ILE A 4 21.27 -1.44 -3.68
N GLY A 5 21.24 -1.65 -2.36
CA GLY A 5 20.03 -2.14 -1.73
C GLY A 5 18.93 -1.10 -1.93
N ARG A 6 18.33 -1.04 -3.13
CA ARG A 6 16.99 -0.47 -3.29
C ARG A 6 16.07 -1.47 -2.62
N GLY A 7 15.93 -1.33 -1.30
CA GLY A 7 15.08 -2.18 -0.48
C GLY A 7 13.80 -2.43 -1.24
N MET A 8 13.52 -3.71 -1.51
CA MET A 8 12.37 -4.13 -2.29
C MET A 8 11.18 -3.27 -1.88
N ALA A 9 10.72 -2.40 -2.77
CA ALA A 9 9.74 -1.39 -2.40
C ALA A 9 8.47 -2.13 -2.00
N MET A 10 8.33 -2.37 -0.70
CA MET A 10 7.26 -3.14 -0.10
C MET A 10 6.00 -2.30 -0.25
N MET A 11 4.92 -2.94 -0.68
CA MET A 11 3.63 -2.27 -0.76
C MET A 11 3.19 -1.91 0.66
N ARG A 12 2.76 -0.68 0.90
CA ARG A 12 2.26 -0.22 2.19
C ARG A 12 0.81 0.19 2.05
N ILE A 13 0.04 -0.07 3.08
CA ILE A 13 -1.33 0.42 3.17
C ILE A 13 -1.30 1.75 3.90
N VAL A 14 -1.93 2.76 3.33
CA VAL A 14 -2.06 4.08 3.94
C VAL A 14 -3.53 4.38 4.18
N ASN A 15 -3.89 4.64 5.43
CA ASN A 15 -5.19 5.16 5.83
C ASN A 15 -5.15 6.70 5.75
N LEU A 16 -5.92 7.25 4.83
CA LEU A 16 -6.14 8.69 4.72
C LEU A 16 -7.16 9.10 5.77
N GLY A 17 -6.66 9.49 6.94
CA GLY A 17 -7.47 9.68 8.17
C GLY A 17 -8.63 10.67 8.01
N ARG A 18 -8.49 11.67 7.14
CA ARG A 18 -9.53 12.67 6.86
C ARG A 18 -10.75 12.10 6.12
N THR A 19 -10.53 11.13 5.24
CA THR A 19 -11.59 10.54 4.39
C THR A 19 -11.97 9.13 4.82
N GLY A 20 -11.14 8.49 5.66
CA GLY A 20 -11.31 7.10 6.08
C GLY A 20 -11.09 6.09 4.95
N ILE A 21 -10.45 6.49 3.85
CA ILE A 21 -10.13 5.59 2.74
C ILE A 21 -8.72 5.05 2.88
N PHE A 22 -8.52 3.85 2.35
CA PHE A 22 -7.24 3.15 2.35
C PHE A 22 -6.69 3.13 0.95
N VAL A 23 -5.38 3.36 0.80
CA VAL A 23 -4.67 3.33 -0.48
C VAL A 23 -3.43 2.46 -0.37
N ALA A 24 -3.00 1.91 -1.49
CA ALA A 24 -1.78 1.11 -1.56
C ALA A 24 -0.65 1.94 -2.16
N MET A 25 0.49 2.00 -1.49
CA MET A 25 1.65 2.79 -1.91
C MET A 25 2.89 1.92 -2.02
N ARG A 26 3.60 2.03 -3.13
CA ARG A 26 4.87 1.34 -3.37
C ARG A 26 5.96 2.36 -3.62
N GLY A 27 6.97 2.41 -2.76
CA GLY A 27 8.09 3.34 -2.92
C GLY A 27 7.68 4.81 -2.97
N GLY A 28 6.57 5.19 -2.30
CA GLY A 28 6.05 6.56 -2.32
C GLY A 28 5.07 6.88 -3.44
N VAL A 29 4.75 5.91 -4.31
CA VAL A 29 3.82 6.09 -5.43
C VAL A 29 2.51 5.35 -5.16
N LEU A 30 1.38 6.00 -5.44
CA LEU A 30 0.06 5.37 -5.41
C LEU A 30 0.00 4.24 -6.44
N THR A 31 -0.40 3.05 -6.00
CA THR A 31 -0.44 1.86 -6.85
C THR A 31 -1.88 1.34 -6.94
N SER A 32 -2.29 0.97 -8.15
CA SER A 32 -3.57 0.32 -8.40
C SER A 32 -3.44 -1.18 -8.12
N LEU A 33 -4.45 -1.75 -7.46
CA LEU A 33 -4.62 -3.20 -7.31
C LEU A 33 -6.00 -3.58 -7.85
N GLY A 34 -6.07 -4.56 -8.76
CA GLY A 34 -7.33 -5.06 -9.32
C GLY A 34 -8.15 -3.97 -10.02
N GLY A 35 -7.48 -2.96 -10.60
CA GLY A 35 -8.13 -1.81 -11.23
C GLY A 35 -8.70 -0.77 -10.25
N ARG A 36 -8.44 -0.91 -8.94
CA ARG A 36 -8.86 0.03 -7.90
C ARG A 36 -7.63 0.66 -7.24
N THR A 37 -7.73 1.93 -6.87
CA THR A 37 -6.64 2.67 -6.19
C THR A 37 -6.96 3.00 -4.74
N HIS A 38 -8.20 2.75 -4.31
CA HIS A 38 -8.73 3.11 -3.01
C HIS A 38 -9.74 2.08 -2.53
N TRP A 39 -9.78 1.88 -1.21
CA TRP A 39 -10.61 0.89 -0.53
C TRP A 39 -11.21 1.45 0.75
N ARG A 40 -12.20 0.75 1.31
CA ARG A 40 -12.90 1.16 2.53
C ARG A 40 -12.31 0.54 3.79
N SER A 41 -11.47 -0.49 3.66
CA SER A 41 -10.72 -1.07 4.77
C SER A 41 -9.32 -1.56 4.36
N ALA A 42 -8.43 -1.74 5.33
CA ALA A 42 -7.09 -2.28 5.10
C ALA A 42 -7.13 -3.74 4.62
N GLU A 43 -8.11 -4.53 5.08
CA GLU A 43 -8.31 -5.93 4.71
C GLU A 43 -8.67 -6.07 3.22
N GLU A 44 -9.44 -5.13 2.67
CA GLU A 44 -9.72 -5.10 1.23
C GLU A 44 -8.44 -4.85 0.42
N VAL A 45 -7.57 -3.95 0.87
CA VAL A 45 -6.27 -3.72 0.22
C VAL A 45 -5.39 -4.96 0.28
N ARG A 46 -5.35 -5.65 1.43
CA ARG A 46 -4.60 -6.90 1.61
C ARG A 46 -5.10 -7.99 0.67
N ARG A 47 -6.43 -8.16 0.56
CA ARG A 47 -7.03 -9.13 -0.36
C ARG A 47 -6.70 -8.82 -1.81
N ALA A 48 -6.78 -7.55 -2.21
CA ALA A 48 -6.41 -7.13 -3.57
C ALA A 48 -4.94 -7.40 -3.87
N ALA A 49 -4.04 -7.13 -2.91
CA ALA A 49 -2.62 -7.41 -3.09
C ALA A 49 -2.29 -8.91 -3.11
N GLN A 50 -2.98 -9.71 -2.28
CA GLN A 50 -2.86 -11.17 -2.31
C GLN A 50 -3.30 -11.76 -3.64
N ALA A 51 -4.38 -11.24 -4.23
CA ALA A 51 -4.85 -11.67 -5.56
C ALA A 51 -3.80 -11.43 -6.66
N GLU A 52 -2.92 -10.45 -6.48
CA GLU A 52 -1.81 -10.13 -7.39
C GLU A 52 -0.46 -10.69 -6.94
N ASN A 53 -0.43 -11.48 -5.86
CA ASN A 53 0.79 -12.03 -5.26
C ASN A 53 1.82 -10.94 -4.89
N ILE A 54 1.33 -9.77 -4.44
CA ILE A 54 2.14 -8.64 -4.01
C ILE A 54 2.32 -8.68 -2.49
N ALA A 55 3.57 -8.67 -2.03
CA ALA A 55 3.89 -8.57 -0.61
C ALA A 55 3.54 -7.17 -0.06
N VAL A 56 2.68 -7.14 0.96
CA VAL A 56 2.25 -5.93 1.65
C VAL A 56 2.82 -5.89 3.06
N SER A 57 3.24 -4.72 3.50
CA SER A 57 3.67 -4.46 4.88
C SER A 57 2.50 -4.63 5.84
N ASP A 58 2.76 -5.30 6.97
CA ASP A 58 1.81 -5.40 8.07
C ASP A 58 1.50 -4.04 8.71
N PHE A 59 2.38 -3.05 8.52
CA PHE A 59 2.22 -1.69 9.03
C PHE A 59 1.30 -0.85 8.14
N VAL A 60 0.22 -0.35 8.74
CA VAL A 60 -0.68 0.63 8.11
C VAL A 60 -0.29 2.03 8.54
N VAL A 61 0.08 2.88 7.58
CA VAL A 61 0.39 4.29 7.85
C VAL A 61 -0.91 5.07 7.97
N ARG A 62 -1.14 5.78 9.06
CA ARG A 62 -2.31 6.67 9.21
C ARG A 62 -1.88 8.12 9.05
N THR A 63 -2.52 8.86 8.15
CA THR A 63 -2.30 10.30 8.04
C THR A 63 -3.07 11.04 9.14
N LEU A 64 -2.44 12.05 9.74
CA LEU A 64 -3.12 12.96 10.66
C LEU A 64 -4.10 13.87 9.89
N PRO A 65 -5.20 14.34 10.51
CA PRO A 65 -6.15 15.27 9.89
C PRO A 65 -5.53 16.61 9.50
#